data_AF-A0A8J4VHQ4-F1
#
_entry.id   AF-A0A8J4VHQ4-F1
#
_cell.length_a   1.000
_cell.length_b   1.000
_cell.length_c   1.000
_cell.angle_alpha   90.00
_cell.angle_beta   90.00
_cell.angle_gamma   90.00
#
_symmetry.space_group_name_H-M   'P 1'
#
loop_
_entity.id
_entity.type
_entity.pdbx_description
1 polymer ?
#
loop_
_entity_poly.entity_id
_entity_poly.type
_entity_poly.pdbx_seq_one_letter_code
_entity_poly.pdbx_strand_id
1 'polypeptide(L)'
;MGFSFEKQDLDLVLVPTGLLIMFVYHLDLLFRYVYRPHTTFMGSENNEKRAWVENIMKDKQRNVSVALTVTSSNTNAAIYLATISLTLCSIIGAWITNSTYTLLDSTIIYGDTSQSTMAINF
;
A
#
# COMPACT_ATOMS: atom_id res chain seq x y z
N MET A 1 11.91 30.93 26.94
CA MET A 1 12.23 31.10 25.50
C MET A 1 11.46 30.01 24.78
N GLY A 2 10.25 30.34 24.29
CA GLY A 2 9.38 29.36 23.65
C GLY A 2 9.78 29.20 22.19
N PHE A 3 10.05 27.96 21.76
CA PHE A 3 10.22 27.66 20.33
C PHE A 3 8.87 27.83 19.63
N SER A 4 8.70 28.94 18.92
CA SER A 4 7.54 29.15 18.05
C SER A 4 7.86 28.51 16.70
N PHE A 5 7.47 27.24 16.52
CA PHE A 5 7.57 26.58 15.23
C PHE A 5 6.55 27.21 14.27
N GLU A 6 7.04 27.73 13.15
CA GLU A 6 6.18 28.24 12.08
C GLU A 6 5.49 27.04 11.40
N LYS A 7 4.20 27.15 11.04
CA LYS A 7 3.41 26.02 10.52
C LYS A 7 4.04 25.35 9.29
N GLN A 8 4.82 26.10 8.51
CA GLN A 8 5.52 25.62 7.33
C GLN A 8 6.62 24.60 7.66
N ASP A 9 7.34 24.81 8.78
CA ASP A 9 8.39 23.89 9.23
C ASP A 9 7.80 22.56 9.72
N LEU A 10 6.55 22.59 10.19
CA LEU A 10 5.89 21.41 10.73
C LEU A 10 5.53 20.41 9.62
N ASP A 11 4.99 20.87 8.50
CA ASP A 11 4.65 20.00 7.37
C ASP A 11 5.91 19.44 6.70
N LEU A 12 6.95 20.28 6.57
CA LEU A 12 8.24 19.88 5.99
C LEU A 12 8.92 18.76 6.80
N VAL A 13 8.66 18.66 8.10
CA VAL A 13 9.21 17.59 8.95
C VAL A 13 8.24 16.41 9.06
N LEU A 14 6.94 16.65 9.20
CA LEU A 14 5.95 15.61 9.46
C LEU A 14 5.78 14.64 8.28
N VAL A 15 5.74 15.16 7.05
CA VAL A 15 5.57 14.37 5.82
C VAL A 15 6.75 13.39 5.60
N PRO A 16 8.02 13.85 5.56
CA PRO A 16 9.14 12.92 5.37
C PRO A 16 9.33 12.00 6.58
N THR A 17 9.02 12.45 7.80
CA THR A 17 9.09 11.58 8.99
C THR A 17 8.05 10.46 8.92
N GLY A 18 6.82 10.76 8.51
CA GLY A 18 5.78 9.74 8.31
C GLY A 18 6.14 8.71 7.24
N LEU A 19 6.70 9.18 6.11
CA LEU A 19 7.21 8.30 5.05
C LEU A 19 8.38 7.43 5.54
N LEU A 20 9.29 8.00 6.32
CA LEU A 20 10.42 7.27 6.88
C LEU A 20 9.95 6.17 7.84
N ILE A 21 8.97 6.46 8.72
CA ILE A 21 8.39 5.46 9.62
C ILE A 21 7.71 4.33 8.83
N MET A 22 6.91 4.66 7.81
CA MET A 22 6.32 3.68 6.91
C MET A 22 7.39 2.82 6.26
N PHE A 23 8.46 3.43 5.74
CA PHE A 23 9.54 2.71 5.05
C PHE A 23 10.31 1.77 5.99
N VAL A 24 10.70 2.27 7.17
CA VAL A 24 11.40 1.47 8.19
C VAL A 24 10.54 0.29 8.65
N TYR A 25 9.23 0.50 8.83
CA TYR A 25 8.30 -0.58 9.19
C TYR A 25 8.30 -1.70 8.15
N HIS A 26 8.19 -1.35 6.85
CA HIS A 26 8.19 -2.34 5.79
C HIS A 26 9.54 -3.05 5.65
N LEU A 27 10.66 -2.34 5.88
CA LEU A 27 12.00 -2.93 5.91
C LEU A 27 12.19 -3.90 7.08
N ASP A 28 11.73 -3.55 8.28
CA ASP A 28 11.79 -4.44 9.45
C ASP A 28 10.92 -5.68 9.23
N LEU A 29 9.72 -5.50 8.67
CA LEU A 29 8.84 -6.61 8.29
C LEU A 29 9.53 -7.53 7.27
N LEU A 30 10.19 -6.97 6.26
CA LEU A 30 10.94 -7.72 5.26
C LEU A 30 12.14 -8.44 5.86
N PHE A 31 12.89 -7.77 6.74
CA PHE A 31 14.02 -8.35 7.46
C PHE A 31 13.56 -9.54 8.32
N ARG A 32 12.49 -9.35 9.08
CA ARG A 32 11.90 -10.42 9.90
C ARG A 32 11.41 -11.59 9.05
N TYR A 33 10.86 -11.31 7.87
CA TYR A 33 10.44 -12.32 6.91
C TYR A 33 11.62 -13.18 6.42
N VAL A 34 12.72 -12.55 6.01
CA VAL A 34 13.90 -13.25 5.46
C VAL A 34 14.67 -14.03 6.53
N TYR A 35 14.92 -13.43 7.69
CA TYR A 35 15.83 -14.00 8.69
C TYR A 35 15.14 -14.91 9.72
N ARG A 36 13.81 -14.79 9.89
CA ARG A 36 13.05 -15.54 10.91
C ARG A 36 11.73 -16.13 10.38
N PRO A 37 11.74 -16.83 9.22
CA PRO A 37 10.50 -17.29 8.57
C PRO A 37 9.66 -18.24 9.45
N HIS A 38 10.28 -19.08 10.28
CA HIS A 38 9.54 -20.01 11.14
C HIS A 38 8.81 -19.36 12.33
N THR A 39 9.05 -18.08 12.61
CA THR A 39 8.38 -17.36 13.69
C THR A 39 7.21 -16.49 13.21
N THR A 40 6.97 -16.46 11.90
CA THR A 40 5.91 -15.67 11.29
C THR A 40 4.90 -16.58 10.61
N PHE A 41 3.61 -16.24 10.72
CA PHE A 41 2.52 -16.98 10.06
C PHE A 41 2.73 -17.12 8.54
N MET A 42 3.33 -16.11 7.91
CA MET A 42 3.63 -16.13 6.48
C MET A 42 4.71 -17.16 6.12
N GLY A 43 5.69 -17.42 6.98
CA GLY A 43 6.73 -18.42 6.68
C GLY A 43 6.24 -19.86 6.81
N SER A 44 5.35 -20.14 7.77
CA SER A 44 4.64 -21.45 7.82
C SER A 44 3.74 -21.64 6.59
N GLU A 45 3.00 -20.60 6.19
CA GLU A 45 2.15 -20.63 5.00
C GLU A 45 2.96 -20.87 3.72
N ASN A 46 4.13 -20.24 3.58
CA ASN A 46 5.02 -20.49 2.45
C ASN A 46 5.54 -21.94 2.40
N ASN A 47 5.87 -22.52 3.57
CA ASN A 47 6.29 -23.91 3.64
C ASN A 47 5.15 -24.87 3.25
N GLU A 48 3.93 -24.59 3.68
CA GLU A 48 2.73 -25.35 3.29
C GLU A 48 2.44 -25.23 1.80
N LYS A 49 2.51 -24.02 1.23
CA LYS A 49 2.39 -23.79 -0.22
C LYS A 49 3.43 -24.59 -1.00
N ARG A 50 4.69 -24.61 -0.53
CA ARG A 50 5.77 -25.37 -1.14
C ARG A 50 5.51 -26.89 -1.08
N ALA A 51 5.09 -27.41 0.06
CA ALA A 51 4.72 -28.82 0.23
C ALA A 51 3.51 -29.21 -0.64
N TRP A 52 2.53 -28.32 -0.78
CA TRP A 52 1.38 -28.50 -1.66
C TRP A 52 1.79 -28.59 -3.13
N VAL A 53 2.67 -27.70 -3.61
CA VAL A 53 3.21 -27.77 -4.99
C VAL A 53 3.99 -29.07 -5.22
N GLU A 54 4.83 -29.48 -4.27
CA GLU A 54 5.59 -30.74 -4.36
C GLU A 54 4.64 -31.96 -4.45
N ASN A 55 3.54 -31.96 -3.69
CA ASN A 55 2.55 -33.04 -3.74
C ASN A 55 1.79 -33.07 -5.07
N ILE A 56 1.48 -31.92 -5.66
CA ILE A 56 0.85 -31.84 -6.98
C ILE A 56 1.79 -32.34 -8.08
N MET A 57 3.07 -32.01 -8.00
CA MET A 57 4.06 -32.44 -8.98
C MET A 57 4.29 -33.97 -8.97
N LYS A 58 4.07 -34.62 -7.82
CA LYS A 58 4.16 -36.08 -7.66
C LYS A 58 3.00 -36.84 -8.33
N ASP A 59 1.81 -36.25 -8.41
CA ASP A 59 0.61 -36.86 -9.01
C ASP A 59 0.10 -36.01 -10.19
N LYS A 60 0.79 -36.16 -11.33
CA LYS A 60 0.66 -35.31 -12.53
C LYS A 60 -0.69 -35.36 -13.22
N GLN A 61 -1.47 -36.43 -13.09
CA GLN A 61 -2.65 -36.62 -13.95
C GLN A 61 -3.93 -36.03 -13.36
N ARG A 62 -4.14 -36.16 -12.05
CA ARG A 62 -5.41 -35.74 -11.42
C ARG A 62 -5.34 -34.36 -10.78
N ASN A 63 -4.18 -33.99 -10.23
CA ASN A 63 -4.08 -32.81 -9.35
C ASN A 63 -3.62 -31.54 -10.07
N VAL A 64 -3.10 -31.65 -11.29
CA VAL A 64 -2.64 -30.49 -12.09
C VAL A 64 -3.81 -29.59 -12.51
N SER A 65 -4.96 -30.18 -12.88
CA SER A 65 -6.15 -29.40 -13.22
C SER A 65 -6.65 -28.59 -12.01
N VAL A 66 -6.71 -29.22 -10.84
CA VAL A 66 -7.08 -28.57 -9.56
C VAL A 66 -6.10 -27.44 -9.21
N ALA A 67 -4.79 -27.68 -9.37
CA ALA A 67 -3.75 -26.69 -9.14
C ALA A 67 -3.94 -25.45 -10.02
N LEU A 68 -4.22 -25.67 -11.30
CA LEU A 68 -4.44 -24.60 -12.28
C LEU A 68 -5.69 -23.80 -11.93
N THR A 69 -6.78 -24.46 -11.56
CA THR A 69 -8.02 -23.79 -11.13
C THR A 69 -7.83 -22.95 -9.87
N VAL A 70 -7.12 -23.45 -8.86
CA VAL A 70 -6.83 -22.70 -7.62
C VAL A 70 -5.92 -21.50 -7.91
N THR A 71 -4.91 -21.68 -8.76
CA THR A 71 -3.98 -20.60 -9.11
C THR A 71 -4.65 -19.51 -9.93
N SER A 72 -5.49 -19.89 -10.90
CA SER A 72 -6.21 -18.95 -11.75
C SER A 72 -7.30 -18.19 -10.99
N SER A 73 -8.03 -18.86 -10.09
CA SER A 73 -9.05 -18.19 -9.27
C SER A 73 -8.45 -17.17 -8.32
N ASN A 74 -7.32 -17.49 -7.67
CA ASN A 74 -6.61 -16.55 -6.81
C ASN A 74 -6.05 -15.35 -7.60
N THR A 75 -5.47 -15.60 -8.77
CA THR A 75 -4.97 -14.55 -9.66
C THR A 75 -6.11 -13.62 -10.12
N ASN A 76 -7.24 -14.19 -10.52
CA ASN A 76 -8.41 -13.41 -10.91
C ASN A 76 -8.96 -12.57 -9.74
N ALA A 77 -9.01 -13.14 -8.52
CA ALA A 77 -9.42 -12.40 -7.33
C ALA A 77 -8.49 -11.20 -7.05
N ALA A 78 -7.17 -11.39 -7.19
CA ALA A 78 -6.20 -10.30 -7.04
C ALA A 78 -6.35 -9.22 -8.12
N ILE A 79 -6.59 -9.61 -9.38
CA ILE A 79 -6.85 -8.66 -10.49
C ILE A 79 -8.13 -7.85 -10.22
N TYR A 80 -9.20 -8.49 -9.74
CA TYR A 80 -10.42 -7.78 -9.38
C TYR A 80 -10.18 -6.81 -8.23
N LEU A 81 -9.48 -7.22 -7.18
CA LEU A 81 -9.15 -6.34 -6.05
C LEU A 81 -8.31 -5.13 -6.51
N ALA A 82 -7.30 -5.35 -7.36
CA ALA A 82 -6.49 -4.27 -7.92
C ALA A 82 -7.34 -3.31 -8.77
N THR A 83 -8.24 -3.84 -9.60
CA THR A 83 -9.14 -3.04 -10.43
C THR A 83 -10.10 -2.21 -9.57
N ILE A 84 -10.67 -2.80 -8.52
CA ILE A 84 -11.52 -2.10 -7.54
C ILE A 84 -10.73 -1.00 -6.83
N SER A 85 -9.48 -1.26 -6.44
CA SER A 85 -8.64 -0.24 -5.82
C SER A 85 -8.39 0.93 -6.77
N LEU A 86 -8.08 0.66 -8.04
CA LEU A 86 -7.87 1.69 -9.06
C LEU A 86 -9.15 2.49 -9.35
N THR A 87 -10.29 1.82 -9.45
CA THR A 87 -11.58 2.50 -9.66
C THR A 87 -11.95 3.37 -8.48
N LEU A 88 -11.74 2.90 -7.25
CA LEU A 88 -11.92 3.69 -6.03
C LEU A 88 -11.00 4.93 -6.04
N CYS A 89 -9.69 4.77 -6.28
CA CYS A 89 -8.78 5.91 -6.38
C CYS A 89 -9.25 6.94 -7.43
N SER A 90 -9.69 6.48 -8.60
CA SER A 90 -10.23 7.35 -9.65
C SER A 90 -11.53 8.04 -9.24
N ILE A 91 -12.42 7.35 -8.53
CA ILE A 91 -13.67 7.91 -8.02
C ILE A 91 -13.38 8.99 -6.97
N ILE A 92 -12.47 8.72 -6.02
CA ILE A 92 -12.04 9.71 -5.02
C ILE A 92 -11.41 10.92 -5.71
N GLY A 93 -10.49 10.71 -6.66
CA GLY A 93 -9.86 11.81 -7.40
C GLY A 93 -10.87 12.67 -8.18
N ALA A 94 -11.81 12.01 -8.87
CA ALA A 94 -12.90 12.69 -9.57
C ALA A 94 -13.85 13.42 -8.61
N TRP A 95 -14.15 12.84 -7.44
CA TRP A 95 -15.01 13.44 -6.42
C TRP A 95 -14.37 14.70 -5.82
N ILE A 96 -13.08 14.63 -5.47
CA ILE A 96 -12.33 15.79 -4.98
C ILE A 96 -12.36 16.89 -6.04
N THR A 97 -12.02 16.56 -7.29
CA THR A 97 -12.00 17.54 -8.41
C THR A 97 -13.35 18.20 -8.63
N ASN A 98 -14.47 17.47 -8.52
CA ASN A 98 -15.81 18.05 -8.62
C ASN A 98 -16.23 18.85 -7.37
N SER A 99 -15.59 18.64 -6.23
CA SER A 99 -15.84 19.37 -4.97
C SER A 99 -14.91 20.58 -4.82
N THR A 100 -13.82 20.65 -5.59
CA THR A 100 -12.82 21.71 -5.55
C THR A 100 -13.39 23.10 -5.89
N TYR A 101 -14.49 23.20 -6.67
CA TYR A 101 -15.16 24.48 -6.93
C TYR A 101 -15.71 25.15 -5.65
N THR A 102 -15.98 24.38 -4.58
CA THR A 102 -16.49 24.90 -3.30
C THR A 102 -15.45 24.83 -2.17
N LEU A 103 -14.42 23.98 -2.28
CA LEU A 103 -13.35 23.82 -1.30
C LEU A 103 -12.16 24.78 -1.48
N LEU A 104 -11.88 25.27 -2.71
CA LEU A 104 -10.85 26.31 -2.91
C LEU A 104 -11.27 27.68 -2.37
N ASP A 105 -12.58 27.91 -2.18
CA ASP A 105 -13.12 29.16 -1.66
C ASP A 105 -13.19 29.18 -0.12
N SER A 106 -13.04 28.01 0.53
CA SER A 106 -13.16 27.85 1.98
C SER A 106 -11.90 27.23 2.60
N THR A 107 -10.84 28.03 2.73
CA THR A 107 -9.90 28.02 3.88
C THR A 107 -9.45 26.65 4.46
N ILE A 108 -9.25 25.60 3.65
CA ILE A 108 -8.57 24.36 4.07
C ILE A 108 -7.15 24.29 3.47
N ILE A 109 -6.41 25.40 3.61
CA ILE A 109 -4.96 25.36 3.46
C ILE A 109 -4.37 25.43 4.87
N TYR A 110 -4.08 24.26 5.44
CA TYR A 110 -3.20 24.17 6.60
C TYR A 110 -1.79 23.90 6.05
N GLY A 111 -0.90 24.90 6.10
CA GLY A 111 0.45 24.84 5.54
C GLY A 111 0.88 26.17 4.88
N ASP A 112 2.09 26.20 4.33
CA ASP A 112 2.62 27.35 3.56
C ASP A 112 1.78 27.65 2.32
N THR A 113 1.28 28.89 2.20
CA THR A 113 0.51 29.40 1.06
C THR A 113 1.37 30.00 -0.06
N SER A 114 2.71 29.91 0.02
CA SER A 114 3.60 30.37 -1.05
C SER A 114 3.29 29.68 -2.39
N GLN A 115 3.30 30.48 -3.46
CA GLN A 115 2.99 30.05 -4.83
C GLN A 115 3.92 28.92 -5.32
N SER A 116 5.13 28.81 -4.77
CA SER A 116 6.08 27.73 -5.05
C SER A 116 5.70 26.40 -4.40
N THR A 117 5.10 26.43 -3.22
CA THR A 117 4.74 25.23 -2.45
C THR A 117 3.40 24.65 -2.94
N MET A 118 2.48 25.51 -3.40
CA MET A 118 1.23 25.05 -4.04
C MET A 118 1.46 24.35 -5.39
N ALA A 119 2.56 24.64 -6.10
CA ALA A 119 2.89 23.97 -7.37
C ALA A 119 3.37 22.52 -7.20
N ILE A 120 3.72 22.10 -5.97
CA ILE A 120 4.20 20.75 -5.65
C ILE A 120 3.04 19.88 -5.12
N ASN A 121 1.99 20.50 -4.59
CA ASN A 121 0.81 19.84 -4.03
C ASN A 121 -0.34 19.61 -5.06
N PHE A 122 -0.16 20.05 -6.30
CA PHE A 122 -1.05 19.78 -7.46
C PHE A 122 -0.34 18.85 -8.46
#